data_AF-A0A219TA41-F1
#
_entry.id   AF-A0A219TA41-F1
#
_cell.length_a   1.000
_cell.length_b   1.000
_cell.length_c   1.000
_cell.angle_alpha   90.00
_cell.angle_beta   90.00
_cell.angle_gamma   90.00
#
_symmetry.space_group_name_H-M   'P 1'
#
loop_
_entity.id
_entity.type
_entity.pdbx_description
1 polymer ?
#
loop_
_entity_poly.entity_id
_entity_poly.type
_entity_poly.pdbx_seq_one_letter_code
_entity_poly.pdbx_strand_id
1 'polypeptide(L)'
;YERLGSRSLLINKGLLNFMPSMTLWWFLLSVCNMAAPPSLNLLGEISLLNSIVSWSWLTMISLSFLSFFSAAYTLYLYAYSQHGKIFSGIYSFSGGNIREYFLLFLHWFPLNLLILKSEVCLFWI
;
A
#
# COMPACT_ATOMS: atom_id res chain seq x y z
N TYR A 1 -5.82 -11.52 -10.62
CA TYR A 1 -5.14 -12.44 -11.55
C TYR A 1 -5.67 -13.85 -11.43
N GLU A 2 -5.46 -14.57 -10.31
CA GLU A 2 -5.93 -15.97 -10.17
C GLU A 2 -7.45 -16.14 -10.33
N ARG A 3 -8.24 -15.17 -9.88
CA ARG A 3 -9.72 -15.20 -9.98
C ARG A 3 -10.28 -14.77 -11.34
N LEU A 4 -9.68 -13.73 -11.93
CA LEU A 4 -10.25 -12.99 -13.05
C LEU A 4 -9.48 -13.20 -14.36
N GLY A 5 -8.40 -13.99 -14.34
CA GLY A 5 -7.53 -14.27 -15.49
C GLY A 5 -6.78 -13.06 -16.06
N SER A 6 -7.07 -11.84 -15.57
CA SER A 6 -6.55 -10.59 -16.11
C SER A 6 -5.84 -9.76 -15.05
N ARG A 7 -4.94 -8.88 -15.53
CA ARG A 7 -4.20 -7.91 -14.72
C ARG A 7 -4.79 -6.49 -14.82
N SER A 8 -5.79 -6.27 -15.66
CA SER A 8 -6.36 -4.94 -15.87
C SER A 8 -7.22 -4.51 -14.67
N LEU A 9 -6.91 -3.34 -14.13
CA LEU A 9 -7.64 -2.76 -12.99
C LEU A 9 -9.11 -2.48 -13.32
N LEU A 10 -9.43 -2.20 -14.58
CA LEU A 10 -10.80 -1.99 -15.06
C LEU A 10 -11.70 -3.23 -14.88
N ILE A 11 -11.14 -4.43 -15.03
CA ILE A 11 -11.86 -5.69 -14.87
C ILE A 11 -11.94 -6.07 -13.37
N ASN A 12 -10.89 -5.75 -12.60
CA ASN A 12 -10.76 -6.08 -11.19
C ASN A 12 -11.39 -5.02 -10.25
N LYS A 13 -12.55 -4.46 -10.61
CA LYS A 13 -13.23 -3.40 -9.86
C LYS A 13 -14.32 -3.95 -8.92
N GLY A 14 -14.55 -3.28 -7.79
CA GLY A 14 -15.70 -3.54 -6.90
C GLY A 14 -15.54 -4.77 -6.01
N LEU A 15 -14.31 -5.16 -5.69
CA LEU A 15 -14.02 -6.35 -4.89
C LEU A 15 -14.50 -6.25 -3.43
N LEU A 16 -14.80 -5.05 -2.92
CA LEU A 16 -15.33 -4.83 -1.58
C LEU A 16 -16.66 -5.52 -1.32
N ASN A 17 -17.55 -5.52 -2.31
CA ASN A 17 -18.85 -6.18 -2.18
C ASN A 17 -18.73 -7.70 -2.13
N PHE A 18 -17.63 -8.26 -2.64
CA PHE A 18 -17.43 -9.70 -2.75
C PHE A 18 -16.58 -10.28 -1.60
N MET A 19 -15.50 -9.60 -1.21
CA MET A 19 -14.52 -10.11 -0.24
C MET A 19 -14.06 -9.02 0.75
N PRO A 20 -14.94 -8.57 1.67
CA PRO A 20 -14.66 -7.42 2.55
C PRO A 20 -13.47 -7.66 3.51
N SER A 21 -13.23 -8.91 3.92
CA SER A 21 -12.06 -9.26 4.74
C SER A 21 -10.75 -9.07 3.97
N MET A 22 -10.73 -9.40 2.68
CA MET A 22 -9.55 -9.21 1.82
C MET A 22 -9.31 -7.72 1.55
N THR A 23 -10.38 -6.93 1.42
CA THR A 23 -10.25 -5.49 1.17
C THR A 23 -9.63 -4.75 2.34
N LEU A 24 -9.87 -5.22 3.57
CA LEU A 24 -9.20 -4.67 4.76
C LEU A 24 -7.68 -4.89 4.72
N TRP A 25 -7.21 -6.07 4.29
CA TRP A 25 -5.79 -6.32 4.10
C TRP A 25 -5.17 -5.43 3.02
N TRP A 26 -5.89 -5.23 1.91
CA TRP A 26 -5.50 -4.29 0.86
C TRP A 26 -5.42 -2.86 1.38
N PHE A 27 -6.36 -2.45 2.23
CA PHE A 27 -6.35 -1.14 2.86
C PHE A 27 -5.11 -0.99 3.75
N LEU A 28 -4.87 -1.93 4.66
CA LEU A 28 -3.72 -1.91 5.56
C LEU A 28 -2.38 -1.80 4.80
N LEU A 29 -2.20 -2.59 3.75
CA LEU A 29 -0.98 -2.53 2.93
C LEU A 29 -0.88 -1.22 2.15
N SER A 30 -2.00 -0.68 1.64
CA SER A 30 -2.00 0.61 0.95
C SER A 30 -1.64 1.77 1.89
N VAL A 31 -2.07 1.71 3.16
CA VAL A 31 -1.73 2.68 4.20
C VAL A 31 -0.24 2.62 4.56
N CYS A 32 0.35 1.42 4.66
CA CYS A 32 1.80 1.27 4.82
C CYS A 32 2.57 1.85 3.63
N ASN A 33 2.06 1.70 2.40
CA ASN A 33 2.67 2.27 1.20
C ASN A 33 2.52 3.78 1.08
N MET A 34 1.47 4.36 1.65
CA MET A 34 1.25 5.83 1.71
C MET A 34 2.13 6.51 2.77
N ALA A 35 3.03 5.77 3.42
CA ALA A 35 3.86 6.27 4.52
C ALA A 35 3.03 6.89 5.66
N ALA A 36 1.88 6.29 6.02
CA ALA A 36 1.10 6.74 7.18
C ALA A 36 1.76 6.34 8.52
N PRO A 37 1.50 7.03 9.63
CA PRO A 37 1.97 6.61 10.96
C PRO A 37 1.17 5.37 11.38
N PRO A 38 1.73 4.28 11.96
CA PRO A 38 3.11 3.84 12.15
C PRO A 38 3.61 3.00 10.95
N SER A 39 4.57 3.50 10.16
CA SER A 39 5.20 2.73 9.08
C SER A 39 6.69 3.02 8.98
N LEU A 40 7.47 2.04 8.52
CA LEU A 40 8.91 2.20 8.29
C LEU A 40 9.19 3.15 7.12
N ASN A 41 8.29 3.18 6.12
CA ASN A 41 8.40 4.10 4.98
C ASN A 41 8.40 5.57 5.43
N LEU A 42 7.55 5.95 6.39
CA LEU A 42 7.54 7.31 6.93
C LEU A 42 8.87 7.69 7.60
N LEU A 43 9.45 6.77 8.39
CA LEU A 43 10.75 7.02 9.04
C LEU A 43 11.88 7.22 8.02
N GLY A 44 11.90 6.40 6.96
CA GLY A 44 12.86 6.53 5.87
C GLY A 44 12.66 7.80 5.03
N GLU A 45 11.41 8.17 4.75
CA GLU A 45 11.12 9.41 4.03
C GLU A 45 11.53 10.64 4.84
N ILE A 46 11.28 10.68 6.16
CA ILE A 46 11.70 11.80 7.00
C ILE A 46 13.23 11.93 7.08
N SER A 47 13.96 10.82 7.23
CA SER A 47 15.43 10.86 7.27
C SER A 47 16.02 11.34 5.93
N LEU A 48 15.45 10.90 4.81
CA LEU A 48 15.83 11.36 3.46
C LEU A 48 15.46 12.83 3.22
N LEU A 49 14.29 13.28 3.68
CA LEU A 49 13.88 14.68 3.58
C LEU A 49 14.87 15.57 4.35
N ASN A 50 15.27 15.18 5.56
CA ASN A 50 16.22 15.96 6.36
C ASN A 50 17.59 16.07 5.67
N SER A 51 18.11 14.99 5.10
CA SER A 51 19.41 15.01 4.42
C SER A 51 19.38 15.88 3.16
N ILE A 52 18.35 15.75 2.32
CA ILE A 52 18.26 16.52 1.06
C ILE A 52 17.98 18.00 1.30
N VAL A 53 17.14 18.34 2.29
CA VAL A 53 16.87 19.74 2.67
C VAL A 53 18.15 20.42 3.20
N SER A 54 19.00 19.68 3.92
CA SER A 54 20.30 20.21 4.36
C SER A 54 21.27 20.48 3.20
N TRP A 55 21.15 19.75 2.09
CA TRP A 55 21.98 19.96 0.90
C TRP A 55 21.52 21.16 0.08
N SER A 56 20.21 21.30 -0.16
CA SER A 56 19.67 22.51 -0.79
C SER A 56 18.20 22.76 -0.42
N TRP A 57 17.83 24.03 -0.21
CA TRP A 57 16.45 24.40 0.07
C TRP A 57 15.53 24.23 -1.15
N LEU A 58 16.09 24.39 -2.35
CA LEU A 58 15.35 24.37 -3.61
C LEU A 58 14.75 22.98 -3.90
N THR A 59 15.40 21.90 -3.45
CA THR A 59 14.92 20.52 -3.57
C THR A 59 13.68 20.21 -2.72
N MET A 60 13.30 21.08 -1.79
CA MET A 60 12.12 20.84 -0.94
C MET A 60 10.81 20.83 -1.74
N ILE A 61 10.70 21.67 -2.78
CA ILE A 61 9.49 21.77 -3.61
C ILE A 61 9.31 20.49 -4.46
N SER A 62 10.38 19.98 -5.06
CA SER A 62 10.30 18.74 -5.85
C SER A 62 9.97 17.53 -4.96
N LEU A 63 10.53 17.48 -3.75
CA LEU A 63 10.26 16.42 -2.78
C LEU A 63 8.80 16.40 -2.30
N SER A 64 8.19 17.55 -2.06
CA SER A 64 6.78 17.62 -1.65
C SER A 64 5.82 17.14 -2.74
N PHE A 65 6.13 17.43 -4.02
CA PHE A 65 5.36 16.88 -5.13
C PHE A 65 5.54 15.37 -5.28
N LEU A 66 6.75 14.85 -5.09
CA LEU A 66 7.02 13.41 -5.17
C LEU A 66 6.23 12.62 -4.13
N SER A 67 6.23 13.06 -2.87
CA SER A 67 5.46 12.40 -1.80
C SER A 67 3.95 12.53 -2.01
N PHE A 68 3.48 13.67 -2.53
CA PHE A 68 2.06 13.82 -2.85
C PHE A 68 1.61 12.88 -3.97
N PHE A 69 2.38 12.76 -5.06
CA PHE A 69 2.02 11.89 -6.18
C PHE A 69 2.10 10.40 -5.82
N SER A 70 3.05 9.98 -4.98
CA SER A 70 3.13 8.60 -4.50
C SER A 70 1.91 8.23 -3.66
N ALA A 71 1.50 9.13 -2.76
CA ALA A 71 0.32 8.99 -1.94
C ALA A 71 -0.99 8.98 -2.77
N ALA A 72 -1.09 9.86 -3.77
CA ALA A 72 -2.25 9.90 -4.68
C ALA A 72 -2.36 8.61 -5.52
N TYR A 73 -1.24 8.08 -6.02
CA TYR A 73 -1.22 6.84 -6.80
C TYR A 73 -1.67 5.62 -5.97
N THR A 74 -1.18 5.49 -4.73
CA THR A 74 -1.55 4.36 -3.86
C THR A 74 -3.03 4.39 -3.49
N LEU A 75 -3.57 5.56 -3.17
CA LEU A 75 -5.01 5.76 -2.98
C LEU A 75 -5.82 5.45 -4.24
N TYR A 76 -5.35 5.92 -5.40
CA TYR A 76 -6.01 5.63 -6.67
C TYR A 76 -6.08 4.13 -6.94
N LEU A 77 -4.99 3.40 -6.71
CA LEU A 77 -4.95 1.94 -6.89
C LEU A 77 -5.96 1.23 -5.97
N TYR A 78 -6.04 1.63 -4.70
CA TYR A 78 -7.02 1.07 -3.76
C TYR A 78 -8.46 1.40 -4.19
N ALA A 79 -8.75 2.66 -4.50
CA ALA A 79 -10.09 3.09 -4.91
C ALA A 79 -10.55 2.39 -6.20
N TYR A 80 -9.68 2.24 -7.19
CA TYR A 80 -10.05 1.64 -8.47
C TYR A 80 -10.30 0.12 -8.39
N SER A 81 -9.60 -0.57 -7.48
CA SER A 81 -9.74 -2.02 -7.31
C SER A 81 -10.89 -2.39 -6.36
N GLN A 82 -10.98 -1.71 -5.21
CA GLN A 82 -11.91 -2.11 -4.16
C GLN A 82 -13.29 -1.45 -4.30
N HIS A 83 -13.36 -0.19 -4.70
CA HIS A 83 -14.62 0.55 -4.79
C HIS A 83 -15.31 0.41 -6.15
N GLY A 84 -16.64 0.55 -6.13
CA GLY A 84 -17.49 0.62 -7.32
C GLY A 84 -18.27 -0.67 -7.60
N LYS A 85 -18.95 -0.70 -8.74
CA LYS A 85 -19.76 -1.84 -9.17
C LYS A 85 -18.88 -2.93 -9.77
N ILE A 86 -19.19 -4.18 -9.43
CA ILE A 86 -18.54 -5.37 -10.00
C ILE A 86 -18.83 -5.40 -11.51
N PHE A 87 -17.82 -5.78 -12.29
CA PHE A 87 -17.97 -5.93 -13.73
C PHE A 87 -18.91 -7.12 -14.05
N SER A 88 -19.96 -6.87 -14.83
CA SER A 88 -21.06 -7.81 -15.07
C SER A 88 -20.70 -9.04 -15.91
N GLY A 89 -19.55 -9.03 -16.59
CA GLY A 89 -19.10 -10.11 -17.47
C GLY A 89 -18.30 -11.22 -16.79
N ILE A 90 -18.23 -11.27 -15.45
CA ILE A 90 -17.45 -12.28 -14.73
C ILE A 90 -18.38 -13.35 -14.17
N TYR A 91 -18.10 -14.62 -14.52
CA TYR A 91 -18.96 -15.77 -14.19
C TYR A 91 -18.33 -16.74 -13.16
N SER A 92 -17.02 -16.63 -12.88
CA SER A 92 -16.32 -17.49 -11.92
C SER A 92 -15.82 -16.69 -10.73
N PHE A 93 -16.33 -17.01 -9.54
CA PHE A 93 -15.92 -16.37 -8.30
C PHE A 93 -15.52 -17.41 -7.26
N SER A 94 -14.25 -17.37 -6.83
CA SER A 94 -13.78 -18.09 -5.64
C SER A 94 -13.55 -17.11 -4.50
N GLY A 95 -13.99 -17.49 -3.29
CA GLY A 95 -13.77 -16.72 -2.07
C GLY A 95 -12.29 -16.57 -1.69
N GLY A 96 -12.02 -15.88 -0.59
CA GLY A 96 -10.67 -15.77 -0.03
C GLY A 96 -10.18 -17.10 0.52
N ASN A 97 -9.08 -17.65 0.00
CA ASN A 97 -8.49 -18.86 0.57
C ASN A 97 -7.68 -18.54 1.83
N ILE A 98 -7.65 -19.48 2.78
CA ILE A 98 -6.86 -19.36 4.03
C ILE A 98 -5.38 -19.08 3.74
N ARG A 99 -4.83 -19.72 2.70
CA ARG A 99 -3.45 -19.50 2.24
C ARG A 99 -3.18 -18.03 1.87
N GLU A 100 -4.13 -17.36 1.23
CA GLU A 100 -3.97 -15.95 0.81
C GLU A 100 -3.92 -15.04 2.04
N TYR A 101 -4.75 -15.29 3.04
CA TYR A 101 -4.72 -14.53 4.30
C TYR A 101 -3.42 -14.73 5.08
N PHE A 102 -2.91 -15.96 5.16
CA PHE A 102 -1.61 -16.23 5.78
C PHE A 102 -0.47 -15.51 5.05
N LEU A 103 -0.48 -15.49 3.72
CA LEU A 103 0.52 -14.76 2.94
C LEU A 103 0.49 -13.26 3.23
N LEU A 104 -0.69 -12.65 3.27
CA LEU A 104 -0.84 -11.23 3.60
C LEU A 104 -0.40 -10.92 5.03
N PHE A 105 -0.78 -11.77 5.99
CA PHE A 105 -0.38 -11.63 7.38
C PHE A 105 1.15 -11.68 7.51
N LEU A 106 1.81 -12.63 6.84
CA LEU A 106 3.26 -12.75 6.83
C LEU A 106 3.98 -11.57 6.18
N HIS A 107 3.33 -10.78 5.32
CA HIS A 107 3.91 -9.53 4.81
C HIS A 107 3.67 -8.38 5.79
N TRP A 108 2.44 -8.26 6.29
CA TRP A 108 2.04 -7.14 7.14
C TRP A 108 2.70 -7.20 8.53
N PHE A 109 2.80 -8.39 9.12
CA PHE A 109 3.36 -8.58 10.46
C PHE A 109 4.83 -8.14 10.60
N PRO A 110 5.79 -8.60 9.77
CA PRO A 110 7.18 -8.15 9.88
C PRO A 110 7.33 -6.66 9.58
N LEU A 111 6.57 -6.12 8.63
CA LEU A 111 6.58 -4.69 8.31
C LEU A 111 6.26 -3.83 9.54
N ASN A 112 5.26 -4.21 10.34
CA ASN A 112 4.91 -3.49 11.56
C ASN A 112 5.86 -3.78 12.73
N LEU A 113 6.36 -5.02 12.86
CA LEU A 113 7.34 -5.37 13.89
C LEU A 113 8.65 -4.60 13.73
N LEU A 114 9.09 -4.34 12.49
CA LEU A 114 10.32 -3.59 12.22
C LEU A 114 10.27 -2.15 12.76
N ILE A 115 9.08 -1.57 12.92
CA ILE A 115 8.92 -0.22 13.51
C ILE A 115 9.29 -0.22 14.99
N LEU A 116 8.90 -1.27 15.72
CA LEU A 116 9.18 -1.41 17.16
C LEU A 116 10.68 -1.61 17.43
N LYS A 117 11.45 -2.06 16.44
CA LYS A 117 12.91 -2.17 16.47
C LYS A 117 13.58 -1.20 15.48
N SER A 118 12.93 -0.08 15.18
CA SER A 118 13.43 0.92 14.24
C SER A 118 14.80 1.48 14.63
N GLU A 119 15.14 1.44 15.93
CA GLU A 119 16.46 1.83 16.43
C GLU A 119 17.61 1.11 15.71
N VAL A 120 17.48 -0.21 15.44
CA VAL A 120 18.56 -0.97 14.77
C VAL A 120 18.80 -0.49 13.33
N CYS A 121 17.74 -0.08 12.63
CA CYS A 121 17.86 0.46 11.27
C CYS A 121 18.32 1.93 11.26
N LEU A 122 17.87 2.72 12.24
CA LEU A 122 18.23 4.14 12.34
C LEU A 122 19.70 4.34 12.74
N PHE A 123 20.28 3.47 13.57
CA PHE A 123 21.69 3.57 13.98
C PHE A 123 22.69 3.25 12.85
N TRP A 124 22.26 2.65 11.74
CA TRP A 124 23.10 2.31 10.60
C TRP A 124 23.13 3.39 9.51
N ILE A 125 22.35 4.47 9.67
CA ILE A 125 22.28 5.65 8.79
C ILE A 125 22.97 6.82 9.48
#